data_AF-M0DT43-F1
#
_entry.id   AF-M0DT43-F1
#
_cell.length_a   1.000
_cell.length_b   1.000
_cell.length_c   1.000
_cell.angle_alpha   90.00
_cell.angle_beta   90.00
_cell.angle_gamma   90.00
#
_symmetry.space_group_name_H-M   'P 1'
#
loop_
_entity.id
_entity.type
_entity.pdbx_description
1 polymer ?
#
loop_
_entity_poly.entity_id
_entity_poly.type
_entity_poly.pdbx_seq_one_letter_code
_entity_poly.pdbx_strand_id
1 'polypeptide(L)' 'MALRIDADDPGVCQGCGAHVPIDFRRVHGDDDDRAHRCPECDSWVRICEGSAAGKDADTPDPQHNPARNGGEPWDGGLSG' A
#
# COMPACT_ATOMS: atom_id res chain seq x y z
N MET A 1 4.63 24.23 21.68
CA MET A 1 4.91 23.84 20.28
C MET A 1 3.94 22.74 19.89
N ALA A 2 2.97 23.01 19.01
CA ALA A 2 2.20 21.95 18.37
C ALA A 2 3.02 21.48 17.16
N LEU A 3 3.43 20.21 17.16
CA LEU A 3 4.01 19.57 15.98
C LEU A 3 2.89 19.56 14.92
N ARG A 4 2.96 20.50 13.98
CA ARG A 4 2.16 20.45 12.77
C ARG A 4 2.74 19.31 11.97
N ILE A 5 2.05 18.18 11.95
CA ILE A 5 2.24 17.22 10.87
C ILE A 5 1.61 17.93 9.68
N ASP A 6 2.43 18.63 8.91
CA ASP A 6 2.01 19.22 7.66
C ASP A 6 1.41 18.07 6.82
N ALA A 7 0.25 18.28 6.21
CA ALA A 7 -0.41 17.25 5.40
C ALA A 7 0.44 16.82 4.17
N ASP A 8 1.56 17.53 3.95
CA ASP A 8 2.61 17.27 2.98
C ASP A 8 3.83 16.58 3.63
N ASP A 9 3.64 15.80 4.70
CA ASP A 9 4.73 14.96 5.20
C ASP A 9 4.91 13.79 4.23
N PRO A 10 6.05 13.67 3.52
CA PRO A 10 6.26 12.56 2.58
C PRO A 10 6.32 11.21 3.30
N GLY A 11 6.27 11.18 4.64
CA GLY A 11 6.21 9.99 5.47
C GLY A 11 4.79 9.48 5.71
N VAL A 12 3.75 10.02 5.06
CA VAL A 12 2.40 9.46 5.13
C VAL A 12 1.89 8.96 3.77
N CYS A 13 1.16 7.86 3.80
CA CYS A 13 0.44 7.32 2.66
C CYS A 13 -0.72 8.26 2.30
N GLN A 14 -0.80 8.75 1.07
CA GLN A 14 -1.90 9.63 0.65
C GLN A 14 -3.25 8.91 0.56
N GLY A 15 -3.25 7.58 0.41
CA GLY A 15 -4.47 6.78 0.29
C GLY A 15 -5.15 6.47 1.63
N CYS A 16 -4.40 6.18 2.69
CA CYS A 16 -4.96 5.79 4.00
C CYS A 16 -4.44 6.61 5.19
N GLY A 17 -3.45 7.48 5.00
CA GLY A 17 -2.85 8.27 6.06
C GLY A 17 -1.88 7.52 6.98
N ALA A 18 -1.62 6.23 6.72
CA ALA A 18 -0.65 5.45 7.49
C ALA A 18 0.78 5.99 7.32
N HIS A 19 1.62 5.82 8.35
CA HIS A 19 3.02 6.21 8.28
C HIS A 19 3.81 5.26 7.36
N VAL A 20 4.60 5.82 6.46
CA VAL A 20 5.38 5.12 5.43
C VAL A 20 6.87 5.42 5.64
N PRO A 21 7.72 4.38 5.72
CA PRO A 21 9.15 4.59 5.92
C PRO A 21 9.83 5.25 4.71
N ILE A 22 10.88 6.04 4.98
CA ILE A 22 11.65 6.76 3.96
C ILE A 22 12.27 5.83 2.90
N ASP A 23 12.70 4.64 3.27
CA ASP A 23 13.26 3.69 2.31
C ASP A 23 12.20 3.14 1.35
N PHE A 24 10.96 3.02 1.83
CA PHE A 24 9.85 2.55 0.99
C PHE A 24 9.49 3.59 -0.08
N ARG A 25 9.27 4.84 0.32
CA ARG A 25 8.89 5.91 -0.62
C ARG A 25 9.98 6.21 -1.64
N ARG A 26 11.25 6.02 -1.27
CA ARG A 26 12.38 6.17 -2.19
C ARG A 26 12.42 5.12 -3.31
N VAL A 27 11.90 3.92 -3.04
CA VAL A 27 11.94 2.80 -4.00
C VAL A 27 10.62 2.67 -4.76
N HIS A 28 9.50 2.91 -4.07
CA HIS A 28 8.16 2.63 -4.56
C HIS A 28 7.26 3.86 -4.67
N GLY A 29 7.69 5.00 -4.13
CA GLY A 29 6.95 6.26 -4.25
C GLY A 29 7.08 6.88 -5.64
N ASP A 30 6.44 8.03 -5.81
CA ASP A 30 6.50 8.82 -7.03
C ASP A 30 7.80 9.64 -7.13
N ASP A 31 7.88 10.53 -8.11
CA ASP A 31 9.07 11.36 -8.38
C ASP A 31 9.38 12.35 -7.23
N ASP A 32 8.39 12.70 -6.41
CA ASP A 32 8.55 13.54 -5.22
C ASP A 32 8.76 12.73 -3.91
N ASP A 33 9.14 11.45 -4.01
CA ASP A 33 9.30 10.55 -2.86
C ASP A 33 8.00 10.42 -2.02
N ARG A 34 6.79 10.49 -2.62
CA ARG A 34 5.51 10.29 -1.90
C ARG A 34 4.91 8.94 -2.20
N ALA A 35 4.29 8.35 -1.19
CA ALA A 35 3.55 7.10 -1.35
C ALA A 35 2.05 7.38 -1.48
N HIS A 36 1.49 7.08 -2.65
CA HIS A 36 0.03 7.12 -2.87
C HIS A 36 -0.68 5.93 -2.23
N ARG A 37 0.03 4.79 -2.16
CA ARG A 37 -0.45 3.52 -1.58
C ARG A 37 0.65 2.90 -0.72
N CYS A 38 0.26 2.18 0.31
CA CYS A 38 1.18 1.52 1.24
C CYS A 38 0.80 0.05 1.45
N PRO A 39 1.68 -0.79 2.03
CA PRO A 39 1.41 -2.21 2.25
C PRO A 39 0.24 -2.52 3.18
N GLU A 40 -0.23 -1.53 3.96
CA GLU A 40 -1.40 -1.68 4.83
C GLU A 40 -2.71 -1.59 4.03
N CYS A 41 -2.74 -0.71 3.03
CA CYS A 41 -3.96 -0.41 2.28
C CYS A 41 -3.95 -1.01 0.87
N ASP A 42 -2.82 -1.58 0.44
CA ASP A 42 -2.57 -2.12 -0.89
C ASP A 42 -1.85 -3.47 -0.80
N SER A 43 -1.62 -4.13 -1.94
CA SER A 43 -0.94 -5.43 -1.97
C SER A 43 0.48 -5.30 -2.51
N TRP A 44 1.39 -6.14 -2.02
CA TRP A 44 2.78 -6.14 -2.51
C TRP A 44 2.91 -6.33 -4.02
N VAL A 45 2.01 -7.12 -4.63
CA VAL A 45 1.98 -7.33 -6.09
C VAL A 45 1.74 -5.99 -6.81
N ARG A 46 0.70 -5.25 -6.40
CA ARG A 46 0.38 -3.94 -6.97
C ARG A 46 1.46 -2.89 -6.69
N ILE A 47 2.06 -2.92 -5.51
CA ILE A 47 3.17 -2.02 -5.14
C ILE A 47 4.37 -2.24 -6.08
N CYS A 48 4.70 -3.50 -6.40
CA CYS A 48 5.75 -3.82 -7.36
C CYS A 48 5.38 -3.43 -8.80
N GLU A 49 4.09 -3.43 -9.16
CA GLU A 49 3.57 -2.88 -10.43
C GLU A 49 3.62 -1.35 -10.48
N GLY A 50 3.75 -0.70 -9.31
CA GLY A 50 3.91 0.75 -9.17
C GLY A 50 2.71 1.48 -8.59
N SER A 51 1.76 0.78 -7.97
CA SER A 51 0.58 1.40 -7.33
C SER A 51 0.95 2.42 -6.25
N ALA A 52 2.05 2.19 -5.54
CA ALA A 52 2.59 3.10 -4.53
C ALA A 52 3.03 4.45 -5.13
N ALA A 53 3.44 4.47 -6.40
CA ALA A 53 3.79 5.68 -7.15
C ALA A 53 2.58 6.29 -7.88
N GLY A 54 1.35 5.82 -7.59
CA GLY A 54 0.13 6.28 -8.25
C GLY A 54 -0.08 5.72 -9.66
N LYS A 55 0.67 4.68 -10.05
CA LYS A 55 0.48 4.02 -11.35
C LYS A 55 -0.68 3.04 -11.30
N ASP A 56 -1.34 2.87 -12.44
CA ASP A 56 -2.35 1.83 -12.61
C ASP A 56 -1.69 0.45 -12.56
N ALA A 57 -2.26 -0.42 -11.74
CA ALA A 57 -1.84 -1.79 -11.52
C ALA A 57 -2.92 -2.71 -12.10
N ASP A 58 -2.53 -3.67 -12.94
CA ASP A 58 -3.46 -4.65 -13.54
C ASP A 58 -4.05 -5.57 -12.45
N THR A 59 -3.26 -5.82 -11.41
CA THR A 59 -3.71 -6.58 -10.26
C THR A 59 -4.86 -5.84 -9.54
N PRO A 60 -6.01 -6.51 -9.29
CA PRO A 60 -7.18 -5.89 -8.66
C PRO A 60 -6.89 -5.29 -7.28
N ASP A 61 -7.49 -4.14 -7.00
CA ASP A 61 -7.32 -3.41 -5.75
C ASP A 61 -7.90 -4.18 -4.55
N PRO A 62 -7.12 -4.44 -3.49
CA PRO A 62 -7.59 -5.19 -2.34
C PRO A 62 -8.65 -4.47 -1.49
N GLN A 63 -8.81 -3.14 -1.59
CA GLN A 63 -9.89 -2.40 -0.93
C GLN A 63 -11.24 -2.62 -1.60
N HIS A 64 -11.24 -2.80 -2.92
CA HIS A 64 -12.44 -3.12 -3.67
C HIS A 64 -12.70 -4.64 -3.73
N ASN A 65 -11.65 -5.43 -3.54
CA ASN A 65 -11.67 -6.89 -3.67
C ASN A 65 -11.03 -7.57 -2.44
N PRO A 66 -11.61 -7.44 -1.23
CA PRO A 66 -11.01 -7.91 0.03
C PRO A 66 -10.77 -9.43 0.10
N ALA A 67 -11.38 -10.21 -0.79
CA ALA A 67 -11.39 -11.67 -0.75
C ALA A 67 -10.23 -12.38 -1.49
N ARG A 68 -9.14 -11.70 -1.85
CA ARG A 68 -7.97 -12.38 -2.47
C ARG A 68 -6.80 -12.61 -1.51
N ASN A 69 -6.73 -11.85 -0.41
CA ASN A 69 -5.70 -12.00 0.62
C ASN A 69 -6.23 -12.33 2.04
N GLY A 70 -7.53 -12.58 2.25
CA GLY A 70 -8.00 -13.00 3.57
C GLY A 70 -9.50 -13.31 3.67
N GLY A 71 -9.92 -14.53 3.32
CA GLY A 71 -11.32 -14.93 3.52
C GLY A 71 -11.51 -16.33 4.07
N GLU A 72 -10.73 -17.31 3.63
CA GLU A 72 -10.76 -18.64 4.22
C GLU A 72 -9.34 -18.92 4.75
N PRO A 73 -9.13 -19.12 6.07
CA PRO A 73 -7.92 -19.80 6.50
C PRO A 73 -7.86 -21.13 5.76
N TRP A 74 -6.70 -21.49 5.21
CA TRP A 74 -6.50 -22.83 4.68
C TRP A 74 -6.78 -23.82 5.83
N ASP A 75 -7.88 -24.56 5.76
CA ASP A 75 -8.37 -25.44 6.85
C ASP A 75 -7.54 -26.72 7.04
N GLY A 76 -6.38 -26.79 6.36
CA GLY A 76 -5.57 -27.99 6.28
C GLY A 76 -5.84 -28.83 5.05
N GLY A 77 -6.67 -28.38 4.10
CA GLY A 77 -6.72 -28.88 2.72
C GLY A 77 -6.60 -30.40 2.64
N LEU A 78 -7.69 -31.12 2.91
CA LEU A 78 -7.76 -32.55 2.66
C LEU A 78 -7.60 -32.75 1.14
N SER A 79 -6.35 -32.98 0.74
CA SER A 79 -6.05 -33.67 -0.51
C SER A 79 -6.32 -35.14 -0.21
N GLY A 80 -7.53 -35.59 -0.53
CA GLY A 80 -7.99 -36.98 -0.37
C GLY A 80 -9.27 -37.21 -1.16
#